data_AF-H0SUG3-F1
#
_entry.id   AF-H0SUG3-F1
#
_cell.length_a   1.000
_cell.length_b   1.000
_cell.length_c   1.000
_cell.angle_alpha   90.00
_cell.angle_beta   90.00
_cell.angle_gamma   90.00
#
_symmetry.space_group_name_H-M   'P 1'
#
loop_
_entity.id
_entity.type
_entity.pdbx_description
1 polymer ?
#
loop_
_entity_poly.entity_id
_entity_poly.type
_entity_poly.pdbx_seq_one_letter_code
_entity_poly.pdbx_strand_id
1 'polypeptide(L)' 'MECGRLFENEMMRIIVADEISPDSCRLWDIKSNEKLDKDRFRRDLGGLLEAYTEVAKRLGILMENERPAGSGPVLVKS' A
#
# COMPACT_ATOMS: atom_id res chain seq x y z
N MET A 1 -12.08 8.33 -3.98
CA MET A 1 -12.78 7.39 -3.09
C MET A 1 -14.01 6.91 -3.80
N GLU A 2 -14.13 5.60 -3.95
CA GLU A 2 -15.25 4.95 -4.62
C GLU A 2 -16.07 4.17 -3.62
N CYS A 3 -17.37 3.99 -3.89
CA CYS A 3 -18.26 3.27 -2.99
C CYS A 3 -19.23 2.37 -3.76
N GLY A 4 -19.47 1.19 -3.20
CA GLY A 4 -20.48 0.24 -3.65
C GLY A 4 -21.68 0.19 -2.70
N ARG A 5 -22.70 -0.56 -3.11
CA ARG A 5 -23.87 -0.87 -2.28
C ARG A 5 -23.88 -2.35 -1.96
N LEU A 6 -24.02 -2.69 -0.69
CA LEU A 6 -24.24 -4.04 -0.22
C LEU A 6 -25.66 -4.13 0.33
N PHE A 7 -26.44 -5.10 -0.15
CA PHE A 7 -27.80 -5.36 0.33
C PHE A 7 -27.78 -6.59 1.24
N GLU A 8 -28.21 -6.43 2.49
CA GLU A 8 -28.44 -7.50 3.46
C GLU A 8 -29.93 -7.47 3.85
N ASN A 9 -30.70 -8.47 3.41
CA ASN A 9 -32.16 -8.48 3.51
C ASN A 9 -32.77 -7.21 2.88
N GLU A 10 -33.52 -6.44 3.67
CA GLU A 10 -34.15 -5.17 3.28
C GLU A 10 -33.24 -3.95 3.55
N MET A 11 -32.03 -4.16 4.09
CA MET A 11 -31.12 -3.08 4.49
C MET A 11 -29.99 -2.89 3.46
N MET A 12 -29.86 -1.67 2.95
CA MET A 12 -28.75 -1.27 2.08
C MET A 12 -27.66 -0.55 2.89
N ARG A 13 -26.41 -0.98 2.72
CA ARG A 13 -25.21 -0.35 3.29
C ARG A 13 -24.33 0.17 2.18
N ILE A 14 -23.80 1.38 2.36
CA ILE A 14 -22.74 1.93 1.51
C ILE A 14 -21.42 1.39 2.03
N ILE A 15 -20.62 0.81 1.14
CA ILE A 15 -19.31 0.24 1.47
C ILE A 15 -18.25 0.98 0.64
N VAL A 16 -17.14 1.36 1.28
CA VAL A 16 -15.97 1.91 0.57
C VAL A 16 -15.36 0.80 -0.28
N ALA A 17 -15.08 1.10 -1.55
CA ALA A 17 -14.56 0.16 -2.53
C ALA A 17 -13.27 0.69 -3.18
N ASP A 18 -12.79 -0.05 -4.18
CA ASP A 18 -11.57 0.23 -4.93
C ASP A 18 -10.31 0.24 -4.04
N GLU A 19 -9.41 1.21 -4.17
CA GLU A 19 -8.13 1.23 -3.47
C GLU A 19 -7.92 2.49 -2.61
N ILE A 20 -7.23 2.28 -1.49
CA ILE A 20 -6.65 3.35 -0.67
C ILE A 20 -5.13 3.16 -0.74
N SER A 21 -4.50 3.90 -1.65
CA SER A 21 -3.07 3.80 -1.94
C SER A 21 -2.50 5.19 -2.26
N PRO A 22 -1.16 5.36 -2.33
CA PRO A 22 -0.56 6.62 -2.75
C PRO A 22 -0.89 7.02 -4.21
N ASP A 23 -1.56 6.15 -4.98
CA ASP A 23 -2.14 6.49 -6.28
C ASP A 23 -3.40 7.34 -6.14
N SER A 24 -4.27 6.95 -5.19
CA SER A 24 -5.59 7.55 -4.95
C SER A 24 -5.60 8.63 -3.87
N CYS A 25 -4.50 8.79 -3.12
CA CYS A 25 -4.34 9.77 -2.03
C CYS A 25 -3.16 10.72 -2.28
N ARG A 26 -3.30 12.01 -1.95
CA ARG A 26 -2.14 12.91 -1.80
C ARG A 26 -1.60 12.84 -0.39
N LEU A 27 -0.34 12.45 -0.25
CA LEU A 27 0.32 12.20 1.02
C LEU A 27 1.58 13.05 1.08
N TRP A 28 1.57 14.07 1.92
CA TRP A 28 2.70 14.98 2.09
C TRP A 28 3.31 14.79 3.46
N ASP A 29 4.64 14.71 3.51
CA ASP A 29 5.35 14.69 4.78
C ASP A 29 5.13 16.01 5.52
N ILE A 30 4.69 15.94 6.77
CA ILE A 30 4.32 17.12 7.55
C ILE A 30 5.54 18.02 7.85
N LYS A 31 6.74 17.43 7.96
CA LYS A 31 7.96 18.16 8.33
C LYS A 31 8.68 18.73 7.12
N SER A 32 8.85 17.93 6.06
CA SER A 32 9.61 18.32 4.86
C SER A 32 8.73 18.87 3.73
N ASN A 33 7.41 18.72 3.83
CA ASN A 33 6.45 19.02 2.74
C ASN A 33 6.72 18.21 1.46
N GLU A 34 7.46 17.10 1.59
CA GLU A 34 7.78 16.20 0.50
C GLU A 34 6.54 15.40 0.07
N LYS A 35 6.36 15.21 -1.24
CA LYS A 35 5.28 14.41 -1.78
C LYS A 35 5.66 12.94 -1.70
N LEU A 36 4.80 12.12 -1.12
CA LEU A 36 4.97 10.67 -0.97
C LEU A 36 3.94 9.88 -1.80
N ASP A 37 3.33 10.54 -2.78
CA ASP A 37 2.25 10.01 -3.61
C ASP A 37 2.58 10.06 -5.10
N LYS A 38 1.64 9.63 -5.95
CA LYS A 38 1.80 9.55 -7.41
C LYS A 38 2.11 10.89 -8.08
N ASP A 39 1.93 12.04 -7.42
CA ASP A 39 2.40 13.33 -7.93
C ASP A 39 3.92 13.33 -8.16
N ARG A 40 4.70 12.48 -7.49
CA ARG A 40 6.13 12.31 -7.78
C ARG A 40 6.38 11.85 -9.21
N PHE A 41 5.55 10.95 -9.72
CA PHE A 41 5.60 10.53 -11.12
C PHE A 41 5.02 11.61 -12.04
N ARG A 42 3.85 12.18 -11.69
CA ARG A 42 3.20 13.21 -12.54
C ARG A 42 4.02 14.48 -12.75
N ARG A 43 4.96 14.76 -11.84
CA ARG A 43 5.81 15.96 -11.84
C ARG A 43 7.29 15.65 -12.01
N ASP A 44 7.64 14.43 -12.42
CA ASP A 44 9.01 13.98 -12.66
C ASP A 44 9.99 14.22 -11.48
N LEU A 45 9.50 14.07 -10.25
CA LEU A 45 10.29 14.28 -9.01
C LEU A 45 11.17 13.08 -8.65
N GLY A 46 11.08 11.98 -9.41
CA GLY A 46 11.77 10.72 -9.12
C GLY A 46 11.34 10.09 -7.79
N GLY A 47 11.97 8.98 -7.40
CA GLY A 47 11.80 8.41 -6.05
C GLY A 47 10.41 7.83 -5.74
N LEU A 48 9.67 7.36 -6.75
CA LEU A 48 8.29 6.89 -6.57
C LEU A 48 8.23 5.65 -5.67
N LEU A 49 9.11 4.67 -5.90
CA LEU A 49 9.12 3.41 -5.15
C LEU A 49 9.53 3.65 -3.69
N GLU A 50 10.52 4.52 -3.48
CA GLU A 50 11.01 4.93 -2.17
C GLU A 50 9.91 5.62 -1.37
N ALA A 51 9.17 6.53 -1.99
CA ALA A 51 8.02 7.19 -1.38
C ALA A 51 6.93 6.19 -0.97
N TYR A 52 6.62 5.21 -1.81
CA TYR A 52 5.58 4.21 -1.50
C TYR A 52 6.03 3.27 -0.39
N THR A 53 7.31 2.90 -0.40
CA THR A 53 7.95 2.13 0.66
C THR A 53 7.91 2.89 1.99
N GLU A 54 8.20 4.19 1.97
CA GLU A 54 8.15 5.05 3.15
C GLU A 54 6.72 5.15 3.73
N VAL A 55 5.71 5.30 2.88
CA VAL A 55 4.29 5.26 3.31
C VAL A 55 3.97 3.90 3.95
N ALA A 56 4.36 2.80 3.32
CA ALA A 56 4.10 1.45 3.83
C ALA A 56 4.82 1.19 5.17
N LYS A 57 6.04 1.69 5.35
CA LYS A 57 6.78 1.65 6.62
C LYS A 57 6.06 2.42 7.72
N ARG A 58 5.64 3.66 7.45
CA ARG A 58 4.93 4.51 8.42
C ARG A 58 3.58 3.95 8.85
N LEU A 59 2.89 3.26 7.94
CA LEU A 59 1.64 2.57 8.23
C LEU A 59 1.85 1.20 8.90
N GLY A 60 3.10 0.74 9.05
CA GLY A 60 3.42 -0.55 9.66
C GLY A 60 3.01 -1.76 8.80
N ILE A 61 2.82 -1.58 7.49
CA ILE A 61 2.37 -2.63 6.56
C ILE A 61 3.53 -3.55 6.19
N LEU A 62 4.74 -2.99 6.09
CA LEU A 62 5.96 -3.78 5.90
C LEU A 62 6.35 -4.41 7.25
N MET A 63 6.02 -5.68 7.42
CA MET A 63 6.52 -6.49 8.53
C MET A 63 7.99 -6.81 8.28
N GLU A 64 8.90 -6.26 9.09
CA GLU A 64 10.33 -6.66 9.13
C GLU A 64 10.56 -8.05 9.75
N ASN A 65 9.50 -8.83 9.97
CA ASN A 65 9.63 -10.21 10.38
C ASN A 65 9.99 -11.05 9.16
N GLU A 66 11.28 -11.15 8.88
CA GLU A 66 11.86 -12.24 8.10
C GLU A 66 11.18 -13.53 8.54
N ARG A 67 10.49 -14.22 7.64
CA ARG A 67 10.26 -15.65 7.85
C ARG A 67 11.67 -16.22 8.03
N PRO A 68 12.03 -16.85 9.17
CA PRO A 68 13.31 -17.54 9.25
C PRO A 68 13.36 -18.42 8.01
N ALA A 69 14.42 -18.29 7.21
CA ALA A 69 14.54 -18.98 5.94
C ALA A 69 14.27 -20.46 6.18
N GLY A 70 13.02 -20.87 5.95
CA GLY A 70 12.61 -22.25 6.12
C GLY A 70 13.45 -23.00 5.13
N SER A 71 14.28 -23.93 5.61
CA SER A 71 15.11 -24.79 4.78
C SER A 71 14.24 -25.31 3.63
N GLY A 72 14.44 -24.76 2.45
CA GLY A 72 13.72 -25.17 1.26
C GLY A 72 13.96 -26.67 1.02
N PRO A 73 13.06 -27.35 0.30
CA PRO A 73 13.23 -28.77 0.01
C PRO A 73 14.61 -29.01 -0.64
N VAL A 74 15.42 -29.85 0.01
CA VAL A 74 16.74 -30.25 -0.48
C VAL A 74 16.55 -31.45 -1.40
N LEU A 75 17.08 -31.34 -2.63
CA LEU A 75 17.11 -32.46 -3.57
C LEU A 75 18.03 -33.56 -3.03
N VAL A 76 17.46 -34.69 -2.62
CA VAL A 76 18.22 -35.88 -2.25
C VAL A 76 18.61 -36.60 -3.53
N LYS A 77 19.91 -36.84 -3.74
CA LYS A 77 20.39 -37.68 -4.85
C LYS A 77 20.10 -39.14 -4.55
N SER A 78 19.46 -39.82 -5.51
CA SER A 78 19.27 -41.27 -5.54
C SER A 78 20.59 -42.03 -5.66
#